data_AF-A0A9E0DCR3-F1
#
_entry.id   AF-A0A9E0DCR3-F1
#
_cell.length_a   1.000
_cell.length_b   1.000
_cell.length_c   1.000
_cell.angle_alpha   90.00
_cell.angle_beta   90.00
_cell.angle_gamma   90.00
#
_symmetry.space_group_name_H-M   'P 1'
#
loop_
_entity.id
_entity.type
_entity.pdbx_description
1 polymer ?
#
loop_
_entity_poly.entity_id
_entity_poly.type
_entity_poly.pdbx_seq_one_letter_code
_entity_poly.pdbx_strand_id
1 'polypeptide(L)'
;MMKDLVLRLVVGLLLISALGELAISQIHIQAITRIFANEIGIYLFLFIIFGITTAFNAYLLENRTSLIVFTATGLLTLGTGYLYLTTMQTDVAAQQILTMTDVRTSWILISISMGIYLVGLLVVPVLAWGKTKDAGLRGQ
;
A
#
# COMPACT_ATOMS: atom_id res chain seq x y z
N MET A 1 -13.92 -2.45 22.82
CA MET A 1 -15.05 -2.46 21.86
C MET A 1 -14.86 -1.47 20.72
N MET A 2 -14.88 -0.14 20.93
CA MET A 2 -14.74 0.82 19.82
C MET A 2 -13.37 0.74 19.11
N LYS A 3 -12.27 0.62 19.87
CA LYS A 3 -10.91 0.44 19.30
C LYS A 3 -10.79 -0.83 18.44
N ASP A 4 -11.47 -1.90 18.83
CA ASP A 4 -11.45 -3.18 18.12
C ASP A 4 -12.19 -3.10 16.79
N LEU A 5 -13.32 -2.40 16.79
CA LEU A 5 -14.09 -2.13 15.58
C LEU A 5 -13.28 -1.27 14.59
N VAL A 6 -12.67 -0.17 15.07
CA VAL A 6 -11.83 0.70 14.23
C VAL A 6 -10.66 -0.08 13.63
N LEU A 7 -9.96 -0.89 14.42
CA LEU A 7 -8.87 -1.72 13.92
C LEU A 7 -9.34 -2.68 12.81
N ARG A 8 -10.47 -3.38 13.03
CA ARG A 8 -11.03 -4.30 12.01
C ARG A 8 -11.42 -3.59 10.73
N LEU A 9 -12.01 -2.39 10.82
CA LEU A 9 -12.37 -1.59 9.65
C LEU A 9 -11.13 -1.16 8.86
N VAL A 10 -10.09 -0.67 9.55
CA VAL A 10 -8.84 -0.27 8.89
C VAL A 10 -8.15 -1.46 8.23
N VAL A 11 -8.08 -2.61 8.91
CA VAL A 11 -7.55 -3.85 8.32
C VAL A 11 -8.36 -4.30 7.10
N GLY A 12 -9.70 -4.22 7.17
CA GLY A 12 -10.57 -4.50 6.04
C GLY A 12 -10.32 -3.57 4.84
N LEU A 13 -10.11 -2.26 5.09
CA LEU A 13 -9.76 -1.30 4.05
C LEU A 13 -8.42 -1.59 3.41
N LEU A 14 -7.40 -1.96 4.20
CA LEU A 14 -6.09 -2.36 3.68
C LEU A 14 -6.20 -3.59 2.78
N LEU A 15 -6.99 -4.61 3.18
CA LEU A 15 -7.24 -5.80 2.36
C LEU A 15 -7.96 -5.47 1.05
N ILE A 16 -9.02 -4.65 1.11
CA ILE A 16 -9.76 -4.22 -0.07
C ILE A 16 -8.86 -3.43 -1.02
N SER A 17 -8.04 -2.51 -0.51
CA SER A 17 -7.08 -1.76 -1.31
C SER A 17 -6.06 -2.69 -1.96
N ALA A 18 -5.43 -3.59 -1.21
CA ALA A 18 -4.45 -4.52 -1.75
C ALA A 18 -4.99 -5.43 -2.86
N LEU A 19 -6.17 -6.03 -2.63
CA LEU A 19 -6.82 -6.89 -3.63
C LEU A 19 -7.38 -6.08 -4.80
N GLY A 20 -7.84 -4.85 -4.54
CA GLY A 20 -8.30 -3.91 -5.55
C GLY A 20 -7.20 -3.55 -6.53
N GLU A 21 -6.02 -3.17 -6.03
CA GLU A 21 -4.82 -2.85 -6.84
C GLU A 21 -4.39 -4.05 -7.70
N LEU A 22 -4.50 -5.27 -7.17
CA LEU A 22 -4.25 -6.48 -7.95
C LEU A 22 -5.30 -6.67 -9.06
N ALA A 23 -6.58 -6.52 -8.74
CA ALA A 23 -7.69 -6.70 -9.68
C ALA A 23 -7.70 -5.64 -10.80
N ILE A 24 -7.28 -4.42 -10.49
CA ILE A 24 -7.20 -3.29 -11.43
C ILE A 24 -5.80 -3.12 -12.04
N SER A 25 -4.88 -4.07 -11.81
CA SER A 25 -3.51 -4.08 -12.35
C SER A 25 -3.45 -3.82 -13.86
N GLN A 26 -4.45 -4.27 -14.62
CA GLN A 26 -4.59 -3.98 -16.04
C GLN A 26 -4.60 -2.48 -16.37
N ILE A 27 -5.21 -1.62 -15.53
CA ILE A 27 -5.25 -0.16 -15.73
C ILE A 27 -3.84 0.41 -15.58
N HIS A 28 -3.10 -0.06 -14.58
CA HIS A 28 -1.72 0.37 -14.34
C HIS A 28 -0.78 -0.14 -15.45
N ILE A 29 -0.94 -1.38 -15.91
CA ILE A 29 -0.19 -1.94 -17.04
C ILE A 29 -0.45 -1.10 -18.31
N GLN A 30 -1.70 -0.76 -18.61
CA GLN A 30 -2.03 0.10 -19.74
C GLN A 30 -1.32 1.47 -19.65
N ALA A 31 -1.32 2.10 -18.47
CA ALA A 31 -0.59 3.36 -18.26
C ALA A 31 0.91 3.21 -18.50
N ILE A 32 1.53 2.14 -18.00
CA ILE A 32 2.97 1.88 -18.16
C ILE A 32 3.34 1.60 -19.62
N THR A 33 2.52 0.80 -20.32
CA THR A 33 2.77 0.49 -21.74
C THR A 33 2.72 1.73 -22.63
N ARG A 34 1.97 2.77 -22.25
CA ARG A 34 1.98 4.06 -22.96
C ARG A 34 3.27 4.84 -22.73
N ILE A 35 3.84 4.76 -21.53
CA ILE A 35 5.08 5.45 -21.17
C ILE A 35 6.32 4.70 -21.72
N PHE A 36 6.22 3.39 -21.97
CA PHE A 36 7.32 2.52 -22.41
C PHE A 36 8.52 2.47 -21.46
N ALA A 37 8.30 2.71 -20.16
CA ALA A 37 9.35 2.68 -19.14
C ALA A 37 9.29 1.38 -18.32
N ASN A 38 10.28 0.51 -18.51
CA ASN A 38 10.40 -0.77 -17.79
C ASN A 38 10.55 -0.57 -16.27
N GLU A 39 11.18 0.52 -15.84
CA GLU A 39 11.43 0.82 -14.43
C GLU A 39 10.15 1.08 -13.65
N ILE A 40 9.15 1.73 -14.29
CA ILE A 40 7.84 1.99 -13.68
C ILE A 40 7.12 0.67 -13.36
N GLY A 41 7.26 -0.35 -14.23
CA GLY A 41 6.71 -1.69 -14.02
C GLY A 41 7.20 -2.34 -12.73
N ILE A 42 8.47 -2.17 -12.40
CA ILE A 42 9.06 -2.73 -11.18
C ILE A 42 8.48 -2.04 -9.95
N TYR A 43 8.37 -0.72 -9.93
CA TYR A 43 7.81 0.01 -8.79
C TYR A 43 6.34 -0.33 -8.55
N LEU A 44 5.54 -0.46 -9.61
CA LEU A 44 4.15 -0.92 -9.51
C LEU A 44 4.08 -2.34 -8.93
N PHE A 45 4.89 -3.25 -9.44
CA PHE A 45 4.91 -4.63 -8.96
C PHE A 45 5.25 -4.70 -7.47
N LEU A 46 6.29 -3.97 -7.05
CA LEU A 46 6.68 -3.89 -5.65
C LEU A 46 5.57 -3.26 -4.79
N PHE A 47 4.91 -2.21 -5.28
CA PHE A 47 3.78 -1.59 -4.58
C PHE A 47 2.65 -2.60 -4.31
N ILE A 48 2.27 -3.39 -5.31
CA ILE A 48 1.21 -4.40 -5.17
C ILE A 48 1.63 -5.50 -4.20
N ILE A 49 2.84 -6.06 -4.36
CA ILE A 49 3.33 -7.17 -3.53
C ILE A 49 3.49 -6.74 -2.07
N PHE A 50 4.11 -5.59 -1.82
CA PHE A 50 4.23 -5.07 -0.47
C PHE A 50 2.87 -4.70 0.10
N GLY A 51 1.97 -4.11 -0.69
CA GLY A 51 0.61 -3.78 -0.25
C GLY A 51 -0.18 -5.00 0.22
N ILE A 52 -0.16 -6.09 -0.57
CA ILE A 52 -0.74 -7.39 -0.19
C ILE A 52 -0.09 -7.91 1.09
N THR A 53 1.24 -7.90 1.15
CA THR A 53 1.98 -8.38 2.33
C THR A 53 1.62 -7.58 3.57
N THR A 54 1.52 -6.25 3.48
CA THR A 54 1.10 -5.36 4.55
C THR A 54 -0.32 -5.66 5.00
N ALA A 55 -1.26 -5.84 4.06
CA ALA A 55 -2.64 -6.15 4.40
C ALA A 55 -2.77 -7.50 5.14
N PHE A 56 -2.04 -8.54 4.70
CA PHE A 56 -2.00 -9.83 5.40
C PHE A 56 -1.35 -9.73 6.77
N ASN A 57 -0.24 -8.99 6.92
CA ASN A 57 0.38 -8.77 8.22
C ASN A 57 -0.54 -7.99 9.18
N ALA A 58 -1.36 -7.08 8.67
CA ALA A 58 -2.36 -6.36 9.46
C ALA A 58 -3.49 -7.29 9.92
N TYR A 59 -3.88 -8.25 9.08
CA TYR A 59 -4.90 -9.25 9.38
C TYR A 59 -4.44 -10.29 10.41
N LEU A 60 -3.19 -10.78 10.27
CA LEU A 60 -2.56 -11.79 11.12
C LEU A 60 -1.80 -11.18 12.31
N LEU A 61 -2.23 -10.02 12.79
CA LEU A 61 -1.49 -9.26 13.78
C LEU A 61 -1.67 -9.84 15.19
N GLU A 62 -0.73 -10.71 15.60
CA GLU A 62 -0.80 -11.44 16.87
C GLU A 62 0.27 -11.00 17.90
N ASN A 63 1.44 -10.59 17.43
CA ASN A 63 2.60 -10.32 18.29
C ASN A 63 3.41 -9.10 17.84
N ARG A 64 4.40 -8.68 18.65
CA ARG A 64 5.22 -7.50 18.34
C ARG A 64 6.01 -7.65 17.04
N THR A 65 6.48 -8.85 16.73
CA THR A 65 7.21 -9.12 15.49
C THR A 65 6.31 -8.86 14.28
N SER A 66 5.07 -9.36 14.29
CA SER A 66 4.09 -9.10 13.23
C SER A 66 3.80 -7.60 13.07
N LEU A 67 3.81 -6.83 14.15
CA LEU A 67 3.64 -5.38 14.10
C LEU A 67 4.85 -4.66 13.48
N ILE A 68 6.07 -5.11 13.78
CA ILE A 68 7.30 -4.58 13.15
C ILE A 68 7.30 -4.90 11.66
N VAL A 69 6.97 -6.13 11.28
CA VAL A 69 6.90 -6.56 9.87
C VAL A 69 5.80 -5.81 9.12
N PHE A 70 4.62 -5.63 9.73
CA PHE A 70 3.55 -4.77 9.20
C PHE A 70 4.07 -3.35 8.94
N THR A 71 4.77 -2.75 9.90
CA THR A 71 5.29 -1.38 9.78
C THR A 71 6.34 -1.28 8.68
N ALA A 72 7.28 -2.21 8.63
CA ALA A 72 8.33 -2.25 7.60
C ALA A 72 7.75 -2.43 6.20
N THR A 73 6.84 -3.39 6.02
CA THR A 73 6.19 -3.63 4.72
C THR A 73 5.29 -2.46 4.31
N GLY A 74 4.61 -1.81 5.26
CA GLY A 74 3.79 -0.63 4.99
C GLY A 74 4.63 0.56 4.53
N LEU A 75 5.80 0.78 5.12
CA LEU A 75 6.76 1.78 4.66
C LEU A 75 7.30 1.45 3.25
N LEU A 76 7.61 0.19 2.97
CA LEU A 76 8.02 -0.23 1.62
C LEU A 76 6.91 -0.03 0.58
N THR A 77 5.66 -0.31 0.95
CA THR A 77 4.48 -0.05 0.12
C THR A 77 4.38 1.45 -0.20
N LEU A 78 4.44 2.33 0.81
CA LEU A 78 4.39 3.77 0.58
C LEU A 78 5.59 4.28 -0.24
N GLY A 79 6.79 3.77 0.04
CA GLY A 79 8.00 4.16 -0.69
C GLY A 79 7.94 3.78 -2.17
N THR A 80 7.50 2.56 -2.47
CA THR A 80 7.38 2.07 -3.86
C THR A 80 6.23 2.75 -4.60
N GLY A 81 5.11 3.03 -3.93
CA GLY A 81 4.02 3.83 -4.49
C GLY A 81 4.45 5.27 -4.80
N TYR A 82 5.22 5.89 -3.91
CA TYR A 82 5.79 7.22 -4.15
C TYR A 82 6.72 7.22 -5.36
N LEU A 83 7.68 6.28 -5.42
CA LEU A 83 8.59 6.14 -6.56
C LEU A 83 7.82 5.95 -7.87
N TYR A 84 6.81 5.08 -7.87
CA TYR A 84 5.93 4.86 -9.02
C TYR A 84 5.28 6.16 -9.50
N LEU A 85 4.65 6.93 -8.60
CA LEU A 85 3.98 8.18 -8.96
C LEU A 85 4.97 9.23 -9.48
N THR A 86 6.14 9.38 -8.84
CA THR A 86 7.14 10.37 -9.25
C THR A 86 7.80 10.03 -10.57
N THR A 87 8.15 8.76 -10.80
CA THR A 87 8.75 8.33 -12.06
C THR A 87 7.75 8.46 -13.20
N MET A 88 6.49 8.09 -12.97
CA MET A 88 5.42 8.29 -13.96
C MET A 88 5.26 9.76 -14.35
N GLN A 89 5.22 10.67 -13.38
CA GLN A 89 5.11 12.10 -13.66
C GLN A 89 6.31 12.64 -14.43
N THR A 90 7.52 12.20 -14.05
CA THR A 90 8.77 12.60 -14.71
C THR A 90 8.80 12.13 -16.16
N ASP A 91 8.42 10.88 -16.43
CA ASP A 91 8.42 10.32 -17.77
C ASP A 91 7.33 10.92 -18.66
N VAL A 92 6.13 11.19 -18.11
CA VAL A 92 5.09 11.92 -18.83
C VAL A 92 5.55 13.33 -19.18
N ALA A 93 6.25 14.03 -18.28
CA ALA A 93 6.76 15.37 -18.54
C ALA A 93 7.91 15.37 -19.57
N ALA A 94 8.69 14.29 -19.65
CA ALA A 94 9.77 14.15 -20.61
C ALA A 94 9.29 13.85 -22.04
N GLN A 95 8.10 13.26 -22.19
CA GLN A 95 7.55 12.86 -23.48
C GLN A 95 6.54 13.88 -24.02
N GLN A 96 6.88 14.54 -25.14
CA GLN A 96 6.02 15.57 -25.75
C GLN A 96 4.66 15.05 -26.26
N ILE A 97 4.51 13.73 -26.41
CA ILE A 97 3.30 13.08 -26.94
C ILE A 97 2.31 12.74 -25.82
N LEU A 98 2.79 12.62 -24.58
CA LEU A 98 1.98 12.17 -23.45
C LEU A 98 1.49 13.36 -22.62
N THR A 99 0.31 13.19 -22.03
CA THR A 99 -0.23 14.12 -21.05
C THR A 99 -0.59 13.38 -19.76
N MET A 100 -0.70 14.11 -18.65
CA MET A 100 -1.16 13.51 -17.38
C MET A 100 -2.56 12.90 -17.49
N THR A 101 -3.36 13.33 -18.47
CA THR A 101 -4.68 12.74 -18.75
C THR A 101 -4.58 11.27 -19.13
N ASP A 102 -3.51 10.88 -19.83
CA ASP A 102 -3.31 9.50 -20.32
C ASP A 102 -3.06 8.49 -19.20
N VAL A 103 -2.54 8.96 -18.07
CA VAL A 103 -2.18 8.12 -16.92
C VAL A 103 -2.98 8.46 -15.66
N ARG A 104 -3.91 9.41 -15.76
CA ARG A 104 -4.66 9.99 -14.63
C ARG A 104 -5.36 8.94 -13.78
N THR A 105 -6.02 7.97 -14.40
CA THR A 105 -6.76 6.93 -13.67
C THR A 105 -5.83 6.11 -12.80
N SER A 106 -4.71 5.64 -13.36
CA SER A 106 -3.68 4.91 -12.60
C SER A 106 -3.13 5.76 -11.44
N TRP A 107 -2.80 7.02 -11.73
CA TRP A 107 -2.27 7.96 -10.75
C TRP A 107 -3.22 8.19 -9.57
N ILE A 108 -4.53 8.36 -9.84
CA ILE A 108 -5.55 8.58 -8.80
C ILE A 108 -5.69 7.33 -7.93
N LEU A 109 -5.78 6.14 -8.53
CA LEU A 109 -5.95 4.89 -7.80
C LEU A 109 -4.80 4.64 -6.83
N ILE A 110 -3.56 4.74 -7.31
CA ILE A 110 -2.37 4.59 -6.47
C ILE A 110 -2.33 5.66 -5.37
N SER A 111 -2.67 6.91 -5.68
CA SER A 111 -2.71 7.99 -4.68
C SER A 111 -3.72 7.71 -3.55
N ILE A 112 -4.91 7.23 -3.90
CA ILE A 112 -5.95 6.84 -2.93
C ILE A 112 -5.45 5.66 -2.08
N SER A 113 -4.91 4.62 -2.72
CA SER A 113 -4.38 3.44 -2.02
C SER A 113 -3.22 3.81 -1.10
N MET A 114 -2.30 4.69 -1.52
CA MET A 114 -1.27 5.25 -0.63
C MET A 114 -1.87 5.96 0.58
N GLY A 115 -2.95 6.73 0.40
CA GLY A 115 -3.68 7.34 1.51
C GLY A 115 -4.22 6.30 2.50
N ILE A 116 -4.80 5.20 1.99
CA ILE A 116 -5.30 4.09 2.83
C ILE A 116 -4.15 3.42 3.58
N TYR A 117 -3.03 3.11 2.91
CA TYR A 117 -1.84 2.52 3.55
C TYR A 117 -1.23 3.45 4.59
N LEU A 118 -1.19 4.76 4.35
CA LEU A 118 -0.69 5.74 5.32
C LEU A 118 -1.56 5.78 6.57
N VAL A 119 -2.88 5.82 6.41
CA VAL A 119 -3.81 5.74 7.55
C VAL A 119 -3.62 4.42 8.30
N GLY A 120 -3.51 3.30 7.59
CA GLY A 120 -3.24 1.99 8.19
C GLY A 120 -1.95 1.98 9.00
N LEU A 121 -0.86 2.50 8.43
CA LEU A 121 0.46 2.55 9.05
C LEU A 121 0.48 3.40 10.33
N LEU A 122 -0.33 4.45 10.40
CA LEU A 122 -0.44 5.29 11.60
C LEU A 122 -1.38 4.69 12.65
N VAL A 123 -2.53 4.16 12.21
CA VAL A 123 -3.61 3.73 13.12
C VAL A 123 -3.37 2.33 13.70
N VAL A 124 -2.94 1.37 12.88
CA VAL A 124 -2.78 -0.03 13.30
C VAL A 124 -1.78 -0.16 14.45
N PRO A 125 -0.56 0.43 14.40
CA PRO A 125 0.39 0.30 15.49
C PRO A 125 -0.12 0.93 16.79
N VAL A 126 -0.73 2.11 16.72
CA VAL A 126 -1.28 2.80 17.91
C VAL A 126 -2.36 1.97 18.60
N LEU A 127 -3.26 1.35 17.82
CA LEU A 127 -4.35 0.56 18.38
C LEU A 127 -3.91 -0.85 18.82
N ALA A 128 -2.92 -1.43 18.16
CA ALA A 128 -2.45 -2.78 18.45
C ALA A 128 -1.34 -2.86 19.50
N TRP A 129 -0.63 -1.77 19.77
CA TRP A 129 0.47 -1.75 20.75
C TRP A 129 0.01 -2.19 22.15
N GLY A 130 -1.17 -1.75 22.58
CA GLY A 130 -1.73 -2.15 23.87
C GLY A 130 -2.02 -3.66 23.96
N LYS A 131 -2.50 -4.27 22.87
CA LYS A 131 -2.87 -5.69 22.84
C LYS A 131 -1.66 -6.62 22.78
N THR A 132 -0.64 -6.24 22.01
CA THR A 132 0.57 -7.06 21.84
C THR A 132 1.45 -7.07 23.09
N LYS A 133 1.34 -6.05 23.98
CA LYS A 133 2.00 -6.05 25.29
C LYS A 133 1.45 -7.13 26.22
N ASP A 134 0.14 -7.33 26.23
CA ASP A 134 -0.52 -8.28 27.13
C ASP A 134 -0.36 -9.74 26.66
N ALA A 135 -0.28 -9.98 25.35
CA ALA A 135 -0.03 -11.31 24.79
C ALA A 135 1.38 -11.84 25.11
N GLY A 136 2.39 -10.97 25.11
CA GLY A 136 3.77 -11.34 25.45
C GLY A 136 3.99 -11.69 26.92
N LEU A 137 3.08 -11.28 27.82
CA LEU A 137 3.12 -11.60 29.26
C LEU A 137 2.42 -12.93 29.60
N ARG A 138 1.63 -13.49 28.68
CA ARG A 138 0.92 -14.77 28.88
C ARG A 138 1.60 -15.97 28.22
N GLY A 139 2.65 -15.73 27.42
CA GLY A 139 3.44 -16.76 26.74
C GLY A 139 4.81 -17.04 27.38
N GLN A 140 5.03 -16.54 28.61
CA GLN A 140 6.13 -16.92 29.51
C GLN A 140 5.54 -17.59 30.74
#